data_AF-A0A1F7GC02-F1
#
_entry.id   AF-A0A1F7GC02-F1
#
_cell.length_a   1.000
_cell.length_b   1.000
_cell.length_c   1.000
_cell.angle_alpha   90.00
_cell.angle_beta   90.00
_cell.angle_gamma   90.00
#
_symmetry.space_group_name_H-M   'P 1'
#
loop_
_entity.id
_entity.type
_entity.pdbx_description
1 polymer ?
#
loop_
_entity_poly.entity_id
_entity_poly.type
_entity_poly.pdbx_seq_one_letter_code
_entity_poly.pdbx_strand_id
1 'polypeptide(L)'
;MTNILPKKKKSSTKKSELSEKSKDFERNGNYWLEPARQFILAAQQAKIIALQENPVAGRDFLKRIGSNRVLLLQEVTIEPKKSWQILYNLPAEASARGTDKLRAEATNS
;
A
#
# COMPACT_ATOMS: atom_id res chain seq x y z
N MET A 1 -14.74 -13.89 48.36
CA MET A 1 -14.63 -14.84 47.23
C MET A 1 -14.65 -14.05 45.93
N THR A 2 -13.50 -13.92 45.26
CA THR A 2 -13.34 -13.02 44.11
C THR A 2 -14.00 -13.57 42.84
N ASN A 3 -14.64 -12.67 42.07
CA ASN A 3 -15.47 -12.94 40.91
C ASN A 3 -14.63 -13.35 39.67
N ILE A 4 -14.27 -14.63 39.55
CA ILE A 4 -13.41 -15.19 38.48
C ILE A 4 -14.19 -15.68 37.25
N LEU A 5 -15.48 -15.94 37.39
CA LEU A 5 -16.36 -16.49 36.36
C LEU A 5 -16.64 -15.55 35.16
N PRO A 6 -16.90 -14.23 35.34
CA PRO A 6 -17.25 -13.36 34.21
C PRO A 6 -16.05 -13.01 33.34
N LYS A 7 -14.84 -12.90 33.90
CA LYS A 7 -13.61 -12.65 33.15
C LYS A 7 -13.26 -13.85 32.25
N LYS A 8 -13.42 -15.08 32.78
CA LYS A 8 -13.17 -16.32 32.03
C LYS A 8 -14.18 -16.49 30.88
N LYS A 9 -15.47 -16.22 31.11
CA LYS A 9 -16.50 -16.20 30.05
C LYS A 9 -16.20 -15.16 28.97
N LYS A 10 -15.88 -13.91 29.33
CA LYS A 10 -15.49 -12.86 28.37
C LYS A 10 -14.30 -13.25 27.50
N SER A 11 -13.30 -13.92 28.06
CA SER A 11 -12.14 -14.39 27.30
C SER A 11 -12.47 -15.50 26.32
N SER A 12 -13.44 -16.36 26.67
CA SER A 12 -13.91 -17.44 25.80
C SER A 12 -14.72 -16.93 24.62
N THR A 13 -15.62 -15.97 24.85
CA THR A 13 -16.42 -15.35 23.77
C THR A 13 -15.55 -14.58 22.78
N LYS A 14 -14.56 -13.83 23.25
CA LYS A 14 -13.61 -13.14 22.36
C LYS A 14 -12.80 -14.11 21.50
N LYS A 15 -12.42 -15.26 22.05
CA LYS A 15 -11.69 -16.30 21.30
C LYS A 15 -12.55 -16.94 20.21
N SER A 16 -13.83 -17.18 20.48
CA SER A 16 -14.75 -17.71 19.46
C SER A 16 -15.03 -16.69 18.36
N GLU A 17 -15.27 -15.42 18.71
CA GLU A 17 -15.46 -14.33 17.75
C GLU A 17 -14.25 -14.14 16.82
N LEU A 18 -13.03 -14.19 17.36
CA LEU A 18 -11.80 -14.10 16.56
C LEU A 18 -11.62 -15.31 15.63
N SER A 19 -11.95 -16.51 16.10
CA SER A 19 -11.88 -17.75 15.30
C SER A 19 -12.88 -17.73 14.14
N GLU A 20 -14.11 -17.27 14.40
CA GLU A 20 -15.16 -17.14 13.38
C GLU A 20 -14.76 -16.11 12.32
N LYS A 21 -14.27 -14.94 12.76
CA LYS A 21 -13.76 -13.89 11.87
C LYS A 21 -12.55 -14.37 11.05
N SER A 22 -11.70 -15.23 11.63
CA SER A 22 -10.57 -15.84 10.92
C SER A 22 -11.03 -16.81 9.84
N LYS A 23 -12.06 -17.60 10.11
CA LYS A 23 -12.67 -18.52 9.14
C LYS A 23 -13.43 -17.77 8.04
N ASP A 24 -14.04 -16.63 8.36
CA ASP A 24 -14.68 -15.76 7.38
C ASP A 24 -13.68 -15.22 6.34
N PHE A 25 -12.41 -14.99 6.74
CA PHE A 25 -11.35 -14.61 5.80
C PHE A 25 -10.97 -15.75 4.84
N GLU A 26 -11.11 -17.01 5.24
CA GLU A 26 -10.86 -18.18 4.39
C GLU A 26 -12.05 -18.46 3.46
N ARG A 27 -13.27 -18.27 3.96
CA ARG A 27 -14.52 -18.62 3.26
C ARG A 27 -14.92 -17.60 2.19
N ASN A 28 -14.60 -16.32 2.37
CA ASN A 28 -14.92 -15.28 1.40
C ASN A 28 -13.92 -15.18 0.24
N GLY A 29 -12.99 -16.15 0.10
CA GLY A 29 -12.01 -16.21 -0.97
C GLY A 29 -10.94 -15.12 -0.87
N ASN A 30 -9.83 -15.34 -1.58
CA ASN A 30 -8.60 -14.53 -1.59
C ASN A 30 -8.78 -13.02 -1.98
N TYR A 31 -10.01 -12.57 -2.20
CA TYR A 31 -10.40 -11.24 -2.68
C TYR A 31 -10.02 -10.09 -1.75
N TRP A 32 -9.90 -10.32 -0.44
CA TRP A 32 -9.58 -9.24 0.50
C TRP A 32 -8.11 -8.76 0.35
N LEU A 33 -7.22 -9.61 -0.16
CA LEU A 33 -5.83 -9.26 -0.47
C LEU A 33 -5.64 -8.81 -1.93
N GLU A 34 -6.62 -9.01 -2.80
CA GLU A 34 -6.53 -8.56 -4.19
C GLU A 34 -6.19 -7.07 -4.32
N PRO A 35 -6.78 -6.13 -3.54
CA PRO A 35 -6.37 -4.73 -3.58
C PRO A 35 -4.88 -4.51 -3.27
N ALA A 36 -4.32 -5.26 -2.31
CA ALA A 36 -2.90 -5.18 -1.96
C ALA A 36 -2.03 -5.76 -3.09
N ARG A 37 -2.43 -6.91 -3.66
CA ARG A 37 -1.76 -7.52 -4.81
C ARG A 37 -1.74 -6.57 -6.01
N GLN A 38 -2.88 -5.98 -6.36
CA GLN A 38 -2.99 -5.02 -7.47
C GLN A 38 -2.12 -3.78 -7.24
N PHE A 39 -2.05 -3.30 -5.98
CA PHE A 39 -1.17 -2.20 -5.61
C PHE A 39 0.31 -2.53 -5.81
N ILE A 40 0.77 -3.70 -5.36
CA ILE A 40 2.15 -4.15 -5.53
C ILE A 40 2.51 -4.24 -7.03
N LEU A 41 1.66 -4.88 -7.84
CA LEU A 41 1.87 -5.00 -9.29
C LEU A 41 1.93 -3.62 -9.97
N ALA A 42 1.05 -2.70 -9.58
CA ALA A 42 1.06 -1.34 -10.11
C ALA A 42 2.34 -0.56 -9.70
N ALA A 43 2.85 -0.76 -8.49
CA ALA A 43 4.10 -0.16 -8.04
C ALA A 43 5.32 -0.70 -8.79
N GLN A 44 5.35 -2.01 -9.08
CA GLN A 44 6.38 -2.60 -9.94
C GLN A 44 6.35 -2.00 -11.34
N GLN A 45 5.16 -1.83 -11.92
CA GLN A 45 5.01 -1.17 -13.22
C GLN A 45 5.49 0.30 -13.17
N ALA A 46 5.22 1.02 -12.08
CA ALA A 46 5.69 2.39 -11.90
C ALA A 46 7.22 2.46 -11.93
N LYS A 47 7.91 1.51 -11.29
CA LYS A 47 9.38 1.40 -11.32
C LYS A 47 9.89 1.22 -12.75
N ILE A 48 9.28 0.31 -13.52
CA ILE A 48 9.67 0.07 -14.92
C ILE A 48 9.47 1.34 -15.76
N ILE A 49 8.32 2.00 -15.62
CA ILE A 49 8.02 3.24 -16.36
C ILE A 49 9.00 4.36 -16.02
N ALA A 50 9.39 4.50 -14.75
CA ALA A 50 10.38 5.49 -14.31
C ALA A 50 11.76 5.22 -14.93
N LEU A 51 12.18 3.96 -15.02
CA LEU A 51 13.46 3.57 -15.63
C LEU A 51 13.49 3.76 -17.15
N GLN A 52 12.33 3.68 -17.80
CA GLN A 52 12.22 3.89 -19.26
C GLN A 52 12.35 5.36 -19.66
N GLU A 53 12.37 6.29 -18.70
CA GLU A 53 12.42 7.75 -18.94
C GLU A 53 11.34 8.24 -19.92
N ASN A 54 10.21 7.53 -20.02
CA ASN A 54 9.13 7.85 -20.94
C ASN A 54 8.09 8.74 -20.24
N PRO A 55 8.06 10.06 -20.53
CA PRO A 55 7.15 10.97 -19.85
C PRO A 55 5.68 10.72 -20.19
N VAL A 56 5.39 10.17 -21.37
CA VAL A 56 4.01 9.83 -21.79
C VAL A 56 3.50 8.63 -20.99
N ALA A 57 4.31 7.58 -20.83
CA ALA A 57 3.95 6.43 -20.01
C ALA A 57 3.78 6.83 -18.53
N GLY A 58 4.64 7.71 -18.01
CA GLY A 58 4.49 8.28 -16.67
C GLY A 58 3.23 9.13 -16.53
N ARG A 59 2.86 9.89 -17.57
CA ARG A 59 1.61 10.66 -17.64
C ARG A 59 0.39 9.72 -17.48
N ASP A 60 0.33 8.69 -18.29
CA ASP A 60 -0.81 7.78 -18.35
C ASP A 60 -0.90 6.89 -17.10
N PHE A 61 0.23 6.52 -16.53
CA PHE A 61 0.27 5.84 -15.23
C PHE A 61 -0.40 6.66 -14.13
N LEU A 62 -0.03 7.94 -13.91
CA LEU A 62 -0.64 8.67 -12.79
C LEU A 62 -2.13 8.97 -13.03
N LYS A 63 -2.58 9.10 -14.28
CA LYS A 63 -4.01 9.18 -14.59
C LYS A 63 -4.75 7.93 -14.13
N ARG A 64 -4.19 6.74 -14.40
CA ARG A 64 -4.78 5.44 -14.03
C ARG A 64 -4.93 5.24 -12.53
N ILE A 65 -3.96 5.67 -11.72
CA ILE A 65 -4.07 5.58 -10.25
C ILE A 65 -4.99 6.67 -9.66
N GLY A 66 -5.58 7.51 -10.51
CA GLY A 66 -6.51 8.56 -10.11
C GLY A 66 -5.85 9.80 -9.56
N SER A 67 -4.58 10.05 -9.88
CA SER A 67 -3.91 11.28 -9.48
C SER A 67 -4.45 12.47 -10.25
N ASN A 68 -4.93 13.48 -9.52
CA ASN A 68 -5.23 14.78 -10.07
C ASN A 68 -3.92 15.58 -10.12
N ARG A 69 -3.52 15.99 -11.32
CA ARG A 69 -2.36 16.87 -11.53
C ARG A 69 -2.90 18.26 -11.79
N VAL A 70 -2.50 19.22 -10.99
CA VAL A 70 -2.79 20.64 -11.25
C VAL A 70 -1.46 21.35 -11.45
N LEU A 71 -1.35 22.09 -12.56
CA LEU A 71 -0.24 23.01 -12.78
C LEU A 71 -0.63 24.32 -12.11
N LEU A 72 0.00 24.64 -10.98
CA LEU A 72 -0.20 25.89 -10.26
C LEU A 72 1.17 26.54 -10.08
N LEU A 73 1.30 27.81 -10.46
CA LEU A 73 2.53 28.59 -10.21
C LEU A 73 3.81 27.92 -10.77
N GLN A 74 3.72 27.28 -11.94
CA GLN A 74 4.78 26.47 -12.57
C GLN A 74 5.22 25.22 -11.77
N GLU A 75 4.56 24.92 -10.64
CA GLU A 75 4.76 23.70 -9.89
C GLU A 75 3.71 22.64 -10.27
N VAL A 76 4.16 21.39 -10.33
CA VAL A 76 3.30 20.23 -10.57
C VAL A 76 2.87 19.70 -9.22
N THR A 77 1.62 19.96 -8.83
CA THR A 77 1.04 19.35 -7.63
C THR A 77 0.33 18.06 -8.01
N ILE A 78 0.58 17.01 -7.23
CA ILE A 78 0.04 15.66 -7.43
C ILE A 78 -0.76 15.30 -6.19
N GLU A 79 -2.04 14.99 -6.36
CA GLU A 79 -2.87 14.47 -5.29
C GLU A 79 -3.21 12.98 -5.56
N PRO A 80 -2.43 12.03 -4.99
CA PRO A 80 -2.69 10.61 -5.16
C PRO A 80 -3.91 10.16 -4.34
N LYS A 81 -4.61 9.13 -4.83
CA LYS A 81 -5.83 8.60 -4.20
C LYS A 81 -5.58 7.21 -3.58
N LYS A 82 -6.42 6.85 -2.60
CA LYS A 82 -6.47 5.51 -1.98
C LYS A 82 -5.10 5.11 -1.40
N SER A 83 -4.67 3.88 -1.63
CA SER A 83 -3.41 3.28 -1.15
C SER A 83 -2.16 4.09 -1.53
N TRP A 84 -2.21 4.91 -2.58
CA TRP A 84 -1.09 5.74 -3.01
C TRP A 84 -0.83 6.94 -2.10
N GLN A 85 -1.80 7.36 -1.28
CA GLN A 85 -1.59 8.39 -0.25
C GLN A 85 -0.60 7.92 0.81
N ILE A 86 -0.55 6.61 1.07
CA ILE A 86 0.38 6.02 2.05
C ILE A 86 1.82 6.29 1.63
N LEU A 87 2.13 6.13 0.34
CA LEU A 87 3.47 6.42 -0.20
C LEU A 87 3.76 7.91 -0.28
N TYR A 88 2.76 8.72 -0.63
CA TYR A 88 2.92 10.17 -0.74
C TYR A 88 3.18 10.84 0.61
N ASN A 89 2.52 10.36 1.66
CA ASN A 89 2.68 10.86 3.03
C ASN A 89 3.86 10.22 3.76
N LEU A 90 4.59 9.31 3.11
CA LEU A 90 5.71 8.63 3.73
C LEU A 90 6.89 9.62 3.89
N PRO A 91 7.49 9.73 5.08
CA PRO A 91 8.62 10.64 5.29
C PRO A 91 9.80 10.25 4.38
N ALA A 92 10.51 11.27 3.86
CA ALA A 92 11.59 11.09 2.90
C ALA A 92 12.70 10.13 3.40
N GLU A 93 12.99 10.15 4.70
CA GLU A 93 13.96 9.23 5.34
C GLU A 93 13.59 7.75 5.21
N ALA A 94 12.29 7.42 5.20
CA ALA A 94 11.82 6.05 5.01
C ALA A 94 11.92 5.60 3.55
N SER A 95 11.81 6.54 2.60
CA SER A 95 11.93 6.30 1.16
C SER A 95 13.39 6.15 0.71
N ALA A 96 14.32 6.91 1.32
CA ALA A 96 15.74 6.92 0.99
C ALA A 96 16.43 5.55 1.15
N ARG A 97 16.00 4.74 2.13
CA ARG A 97 16.54 3.38 2.35
C ARG A 97 16.30 2.43 1.16
N GLY A 98 15.27 2.68 0.36
CA GLY A 98 14.98 1.90 -0.84
C GLY A 98 15.80 2.38 -2.04
N THR A 99 16.04 3.69 -2.16
CA THR A 99 16.73 4.28 -3.32
C THR A 99 18.24 4.06 -3.31
N ASP A 100 18.87 4.01 -2.14
CA ASP A 100 20.32 3.73 -2.03
C ASP A 100 20.69 2.34 -2.53
N LYS A 101 19.84 1.33 -2.27
CA LYS A 101 20.05 -0.03 -2.80
C LYS A 101 19.91 -0.07 -4.33
N LEU A 102 18.97 0.70 -4.88
CA LEU A 102 18.71 0.75 -6.32
C LEU A 102 19.81 1.48 -7.09
N ARG A 103 20.39 2.54 -6.51
CA ARG A 103 21.50 3.27 -7.11
C ARG A 103 22.80 2.46 -7.10
N ALA A 104 23.03 1.66 -6.06
CA ALA A 104 24.19 0.78 -5.95
C ALA A 104 24.16 -0.40 -6.94
N GLU A 105 22.97 -0.94 -7.26
CA GLU A 105 22.81 -2.00 -8.27
C GLU A 105 23.00 -1.48 -9.71
N ALA A 106 22.54 -0.27 -10.01
CA ALA A 106 22.68 0.34 -11.34
C ALA A 106 24.11 0.77 -11.70
N THR A 107 24.99 0.95 -10.71
CA THR A 107 26.40 1.33 -10.93
C THR A 107 27.35 0.14 -11.06
N ASN A 108 26.86 -1.09 -10.91
CA ASN A 108 27.65 -2.33 -10.92
C ASN A 108 27.40 -3.22 -12.15
N SER A 109 26.91 -2.66 -13.27
CA SER A 109 26.74 -3.36 -14.56
C SER A 109 27.41 -2.61 -15.70
#